data_AF-A0A847KZ60-F1
#
_entry.id   AF-A0A847KZ60-F1
#
_cell.length_a   1.000
_cell.length_b   1.000
_cell.length_c   1.000
_cell.angle_alpha   90.00
_cell.angle_beta   90.00
_cell.angle_gamma   90.00
#
_symmetry.space_group_name_H-M   'P 1'
#
loop_
_entity.id
_entity.type
_entity.pdbx_description
1 polymer ?
#
loop_
_entity_poly.entity_id
_entity_poly.type
_entity_poly.pdbx_seq_one_letter_code
_entity_poly.pdbx_strand_id
1 'polypeptide(L)'
;KVFPIEVLINETNKNLLPGLTVSCRILVDQIENTLYVPIDAIFSQNGEHIIYKKSGKNFTAVKVELGASNSDYTIITKGLKEGDEIALINPYPEEEKKEKKNSETEEVL
;
A
#
# COMPACT_ATOMS: atom_id res chain seq x y z
N LYS A 1 4.22 -23.69 -5.70
CA LYS A 1 4.07 -24.68 -4.60
C LYS A 1 2.63 -24.61 -4.14
N VAL A 2 1.89 -25.72 -4.19
CA VAL A 2 0.47 -25.77 -3.80
C VAL A 2 0.39 -26.32 -2.38
N PHE A 3 -0.45 -25.72 -1.54
CA PHE A 3 -0.73 -26.20 -0.19
C PHE A 3 -2.17 -26.71 -0.17
N PRO A 4 -2.40 -28.03 0.03
CA PRO A 4 -3.75 -28.55 0.18
C PRO A 4 -4.36 -28.03 1.48
N ILE A 5 -5.64 -27.62 1.42
CA ILE A 5 -6.39 -27.09 2.57
C ILE A 5 -7.69 -27.88 2.65
N GLU A 6 -7.99 -28.43 3.84
CA GLU A 6 -9.27 -29.06 4.15
C GLU A 6 -10.03 -28.16 5.13
N VAL A 7 -11.30 -27.90 4.85
CA VAL A 7 -12.17 -27.06 5.69
C VAL A 7 -13.37 -27.90 6.11
N LEU A 8 -13.50 -28.14 7.41
CA LEU A 8 -14.67 -28.81 7.98
C LEU A 8 -15.74 -27.78 8.34
N ILE A 9 -16.97 -27.99 7.87
CA ILE A 9 -18.12 -27.18 8.25
C ILE A 9 -18.88 -27.93 9.34
N ASN A 10 -18.99 -27.33 10.54
CA ASN A 10 -19.57 -28.00 11.71
C ASN A 10 -21.08 -28.25 11.59
N GLU A 11 -21.80 -27.46 10.78
CA GLU A 11 -23.25 -27.53 10.67
C GLU A 11 -23.71 -27.80 9.24
N THR A 12 -24.69 -28.69 9.09
CA THR A 12 -25.29 -28.98 7.79
C THR A 12 -26.39 -27.97 7.47
N ASN A 13 -26.10 -27.02 6.59
CA ASN A 13 -27.13 -26.15 6.02
C ASN A 13 -27.75 -26.85 4.79
N LYS A 14 -29.08 -26.93 4.72
CA LYS A 14 -29.81 -27.54 3.58
C LYS A 14 -29.49 -26.88 2.24
N ASN A 15 -28.94 -25.67 2.25
CA ASN A 15 -28.55 -24.93 1.05
C ASN A 15 -27.13 -25.25 0.56
N LEU A 16 -26.32 -25.99 1.33
CA LEU A 16 -24.98 -26.41 0.92
C LEU A 16 -25.06 -27.74 0.18
N LEU A 17 -25.24 -27.66 -1.14
CA LEU A 17 -25.28 -28.83 -2.02
C LEU A 17 -23.88 -29.18 -2.57
N PRO A 18 -23.58 -30.46 -2.82
CA PRO A 18 -22.39 -30.86 -3.56
C PRO A 18 -22.35 -30.20 -4.94
N GLY A 19 -21.15 -29.75 -5.36
CA GLY A 19 -20.95 -29.09 -6.65
C GLY A 19 -21.09 -27.56 -6.63
N LEU A 20 -21.37 -26.96 -5.47
CA LEU A 20 -21.33 -25.51 -5.32
C LEU A 20 -19.89 -24.98 -5.24
N THR A 21 -19.64 -23.85 -5.89
CA THR A 21 -18.40 -23.09 -5.72
C THR A 21 -18.45 -22.32 -4.40
N VAL A 22 -17.40 -22.45 -3.60
CA VAL A 22 -17.24 -21.71 -2.35
C VAL A 22 -16.12 -20.68 -2.49
N SER A 23 -16.30 -19.51 -1.88
CA SER A 23 -15.24 -18.51 -1.73
C SER A 23 -14.76 -18.54 -0.28
N CYS A 24 -13.47 -18.83 -0.08
CA CYS A 24 -12.85 -18.88 1.23
C CYS A 24 -11.85 -17.73 1.35
N ARG A 25 -11.99 -16.90 2.40
CA ARG A 25 -11.02 -15.86 2.74
C ARG A 25 -10.30 -16.28 4.02
N ILE A 26 -8.97 -16.39 3.95
CA ILE A 26 -8.12 -16.76 5.09
C ILE A 26 -7.41 -15.49 5.56
N LEU A 27 -7.62 -15.10 6.82
CA LEU A 27 -6.86 -14.03 7.46
C LEU A 27 -5.64 -14.64 8.14
N VAL A 28 -4.44 -14.30 7.67
CA VAL A 28 -3.18 -14.92 8.14
C VAL A 28 -2.51 -14.11 9.23
N ASP A 29 -2.60 -12.78 9.13
CA ASP A 29 -1.97 -11.86 10.06
C ASP A 29 -2.82 -10.58 10.17
N GLN A 30 -2.76 -9.96 11.34
CA GLN A 30 -3.47 -8.72 11.63
C GLN A 30 -2.64 -7.90 12.61
N ILE A 31 -2.30 -6.68 12.19
CA ILE A 31 -1.57 -5.73 13.01
C ILE A 31 -2.54 -4.64 13.45
N GLU A 32 -2.76 -4.54 14.76
CA GLU A 32 -3.69 -3.56 15.33
C GLU A 32 -2.99 -2.24 15.69
N ASN A 33 -3.76 -1.16 15.78
CA ASN A 33 -3.30 0.17 16.21
C ASN A 33 -2.16 0.77 15.38
N THR A 34 -2.20 0.59 14.06
CA THR A 34 -1.21 1.16 13.13
C THR A 34 -1.83 2.10 12.12
N LEU A 35 -1.10 3.15 11.75
CA LEU A 35 -1.45 4.00 10.63
C LEU A 35 -1.05 3.31 9.32
N TYR A 36 -1.98 3.21 8.37
CA TYR A 36 -1.72 2.61 7.06
C TYR A 36 -2.24 3.51 5.95
N VAL A 37 -1.61 3.40 4.79
CA VAL A 37 -1.96 4.17 3.59
C VAL A 37 -2.03 3.23 2.38
N PRO A 38 -2.82 3.57 1.34
CA PRO A 38 -2.79 2.85 0.07
C PRO A 38 -1.39 2.89 -0.55
N ILE A 39 -0.98 1.80 -1.19
CA ILE A 39 0.34 1.73 -1.85
C ILE A 39 0.48 2.80 -2.94
N ASP A 40 -0.63 3.15 -3.61
CA ASP A 40 -0.65 4.18 -4.66
C ASP A 40 -0.26 5.58 -4.15
N ALA A 41 -0.36 5.84 -2.84
CA ALA A 41 -0.02 7.12 -2.23
C ALA A 41 1.48 7.26 -1.91
N ILE A 42 2.27 6.19 -2.07
CA ILE A 42 3.69 6.15 -1.75
C ILE A 42 4.49 6.44 -3.01
N PHE A 43 5.26 7.52 -2.98
CA PHE A 43 6.16 7.91 -4.05
C PHE A 43 7.61 7.69 -3.61
N SER A 44 8.50 7.48 -4.57
CA SER A 44 9.94 7.37 -4.34
C SER A 44 10.64 8.55 -4.98
N GLN A 45 11.33 9.36 -4.18
CA GLN A 45 12.10 10.51 -4.62
C GLN A 45 13.52 10.41 -4.06
N ASN A 46 14.54 10.44 -4.92
CA ASN A 46 15.96 10.32 -4.54
C ASN A 46 16.29 9.11 -3.63
N GLY A 47 15.60 7.99 -3.84
CA GLY A 47 15.79 6.77 -3.04
C GLY A 47 15.10 6.79 -1.68
N GLU A 48 14.32 7.84 -1.38
CA GLU A 48 13.53 7.96 -0.15
C GLU A 48 12.04 7.85 -0.44
N HIS A 49 11.29 7.28 0.51
CA HIS A 49 9.84 7.19 0.41
C HIS A 49 9.19 8.47 0.90
N ILE A 50 8.37 9.07 0.04
CA ILE A 50 7.62 10.31 0.32
C ILE A 50 6.14 10.11 0.08
N ILE A 51 5.33 10.84 0.84
CA ILE A 51 3.88 10.93 0.65
C ILE A 51 3.52 12.41 0.54
N TYR A 52 2.67 12.74 -0.43
CA TYR A 52 2.14 14.09 -0.59
C TYR A 52 0.95 14.30 0.36
N LYS A 53 1.20 15.00 1.45
CA LYS A 53 0.18 15.39 2.42
C LYS A 53 -0.43 16.73 2.05
N LYS A 54 -1.75 16.85 2.14
CA LYS A 54 -2.48 18.09 1.89
C LYS A 54 -2.18 19.11 2.99
N SER A 55 -1.79 20.31 2.57
CA SER A 55 -1.56 21.48 3.40
C SER A 55 -2.39 22.64 2.84
N GLY A 56 -3.62 22.77 3.32
CA GLY A 56 -4.60 23.75 2.82
C GLY A 56 -5.01 23.46 1.38
N LYS A 57 -4.55 24.30 0.44
CA LYS A 57 -4.82 24.16 -1.01
C LYS A 57 -3.70 23.44 -1.78
N ASN A 58 -2.55 23.21 -1.15
CA ASN A 58 -1.37 22.62 -1.79
C ASN A 58 -1.06 21.25 -1.19
N PHE A 59 -0.14 20.52 -1.81
CA PHE A 59 0.41 19.30 -1.27
C PHE A 59 1.87 19.53 -0.87
N THR A 60 2.28 18.95 0.25
CA THR A 60 3.65 19.00 0.76
C THR A 60 4.20 17.59 0.78
N ALA A 61 5.37 17.38 0.19
CA ALA A 61 6.08 16.11 0.28
C ALA A 61 6.57 15.89 1.71
N VAL A 62 6.21 14.76 2.29
CA VAL A 62 6.62 14.35 3.62
C VAL A 62 7.35 13.02 3.52
N LYS A 63 8.58 12.98 4.02
CA LYS A 63 9.35 11.74 4.12
C LYS A 63 8.69 10.82 5.15
N VAL A 64 8.54 9.56 4.78
CA VAL A 64 7.91 8.54 5.64
C VAL A 64 8.80 7.32 5.81
N GLU A 65 8.67 6.67 6.96
CA GLU A 65 9.22 5.34 7.19
C GLU A 65 8.11 4.31 6.97
N LEU A 66 8.38 3.33 6.10
CA LEU A 66 7.44 2.26 5.77
C LEU A 66 7.65 1.07 6.71
N GLY A 67 6.55 0.43 7.10
CA GLY A 67 6.51 -0.81 7.86
C GLY A 67 6.07 -1.99 6.99
N ALA A 68 5.34 -2.93 7.60
CA ALA A 68 4.77 -4.05 6.87
C ALA A 68 3.75 -3.58 5.82
N SER A 69 3.72 -4.27 4.69
CA SER A 69 2.81 -4.00 3.58
C SER A 69 2.11 -5.28 3.14
N ASN A 70 0.91 -5.11 2.61
CA ASN A 70 0.18 -6.17 1.91
C ASN A 70 -0.03 -5.76 0.44
N SER A 71 -0.98 -6.35 -0.26
CA SER A 71 -1.20 -6.05 -1.68
C SER A 71 -1.84 -4.69 -1.94
N ASP A 72 -2.50 -4.10 -0.96
CA ASP A 72 -3.31 -2.88 -1.13
C ASP A 72 -2.81 -1.71 -0.27
N TYR A 73 -2.21 -2.01 0.89
CA TYR A 73 -1.87 -1.05 1.92
C TYR A 73 -0.47 -1.29 2.51
N THR A 74 0.14 -0.20 2.95
CA THR A 74 1.42 -0.19 3.66
C THR A 74 1.28 0.55 4.97
N ILE A 75 1.84 -0.01 6.04
CA ILE A 75 1.90 0.62 7.35
C ILE A 75 2.95 1.73 7.34
N ILE A 76 2.63 2.87 7.95
CA ILE A 76 3.53 4.00 8.13
C ILE A 76 3.96 4.05 9.60
N THR A 77 5.25 3.88 9.85
CA THR A 77 5.81 3.89 11.20
C THR A 77 6.14 5.31 11.67
N LYS A 78 6.55 6.19 10.75
CA LYS A 78 6.82 7.62 11.01
C LYS A 78 6.51 8.51 9.81
N GLY A 79 6.20 9.78 10.11
CA GLY A 79 6.07 10.86 9.12
C GLY A 79 4.64 11.36 8.92
N LEU A 80 3.62 10.55 9.25
CA LEU A 80 2.21 10.93 9.15
C LEU A 80 1.50 10.85 10.50
N LYS A 81 0.36 11.53 10.59
CA LYS A 81 -0.56 11.48 11.73
C LYS A 81 -1.95 11.07 11.27
N GLU A 82 -2.71 10.51 12.20
CA GLU A 82 -4.12 10.23 11.97
C GLU A 82 -4.89 11.52 11.61
N GLY A 83 -5.74 11.43 10.59
CA GLY A 83 -6.51 12.56 10.05
C GLY A 83 -5.79 13.37 8.96
N ASP A 84 -4.55 13.04 8.61
CA ASP A 84 -3.88 13.67 7.47
C ASP A 84 -4.52 13.23 6.13
N GLU A 85 -4.87 14.21 5.30
CA GLU A 85 -5.30 13.95 3.91
C GLU A 85 -4.07 13.79 3.01
N ILE A 86 -4.04 12.74 2.20
CA ILE A 86 -2.92 12.41 1.30
C ILE A 86 -3.37 12.32 -0.15
N ALA A 87 -2.44 12.56 -1.09
CA ALA A 87 -2.69 12.36 -2.50
C ALA A 87 -2.45 10.90 -2.90
N LEU A 88 -3.41 10.29 -3.60
CA LEU A 88 -3.27 8.95 -4.22
C LEU A 88 -2.55 9.00 -5.57
N ILE A 89 -2.41 10.18 -6.15
CA ILE A 89 -1.78 10.42 -7.44
C ILE A 89 -0.81 11.56 -7.25
N ASN A 90 0.36 11.50 -7.88
CA ASN A 90 1.36 12.55 -7.80
C ASN A 90 0.74 13.89 -8.27
N PRO A 91 0.61 14.90 -7.38
CA PRO A 91 0.05 16.19 -7.74
C PRO A 91 1.04 17.08 -8.53
N TYR A 92 2.32 16.70 -8.60
CA TYR A 92 3.40 17.42 -9.27
C TYR A 92 4.18 16.51 -10.26
N PRO A 93 3.52 16.00 -11.33
CA PRO A 93 4.13 15.05 -12.27
C PRO A 93 5.32 15.60 -13.09
N GLU A 94 5.52 16.92 -13.08
CA GLU A 94 6.63 17.58 -13.79
C GLU A 94 7.99 17.40 -13.10
N GLU A 95 8.04 17.17 -11.78
CA GLU A 95 9.29 17.06 -11.02
C GLU A 95 9.98 15.70 -11.20
N GLU A 96 9.21 14.59 -11.29
CA GLU A 96 9.75 13.24 -11.57
C GLU A 96 10.50 13.14 -12.91
N LYS A 97 10.11 13.93 -13.91
CA LYS A 97 10.78 13.94 -15.22
C LYS A 97 12.15 14.60 -15.18
N LYS A 98 12.41 15.48 -14.22
CA LYS A 98 13.71 16.16 -14.07
C LYS A 98 14.73 15.27 -13.36
N GLU A 99 14.31 14.50 -12.36
CA GLU A 99 15.19 13.56 -11.65
C GLU A 99 15.62 12.37 -12.53
N LYS A 100 14.70 11.78 -13.31
CA LYS A 100 15.06 10.67 -14.24
C LYS A 100 16.06 11.09 -15.32
N LYS A 101 15.97 12.34 -15.81
CA LYS A 101 16.89 12.87 -16.83
C LYS A 101 18.30 13.12 -16.30
N ASN A 102 18.46 13.46 -15.02
CA ASN A 102 19.76 13.71 -14.43
C ASN A 102 20.48 12.39 -14.07
N SER A 103 19.77 11.35 -13.64
CA SER A 103 20.39 10.05 -13.33
C SER A 103 20.90 9.30 -14.57
N GLU A 104 20.26 9.45 -15.73
CA GLU A 104 20.72 8.81 -16.98
C GLU A 104 21.96 9.49 -17.61
N THR A 105 22.36 10.67 -17.13
CA THR A 105 23.50 11.41 -17.70
C THR A 105 24.81 11.18 -16.92
N GLU A 106 24.76 10.64 -15.69
CA GLU A 106 25.95 10.42 -14.84
C GLU A 106 26.57 9.00 -14.95
N GLU A 107 25.93 8.03 -15.60
CA GLU A 107 26.48 6.66 -15.76
C GLU A 107 27.48 6.50 -16.93
N VAL A 108 27.85 7.57 -17.64
CA VAL A 108 28.84 7.51 -18.73
C VAL A 108 30.01 8.47 -18.46
N LEU A 109 30.89 8.10 -17.54
CA LEU A 109 32.27 8.62 -17.46
C LEU A 109 33.22 7.63 -16.79
#